data_AF-A0A222WKD4-F1
#
_entry.id   AF-A0A222WKD4-F1
#
_cell.length_a   1.000
_cell.length_b   1.000
_cell.length_c   1.000
_cell.angle_alpha   90.00
_cell.angle_beta   90.00
_cell.angle_gamma   90.00
#
_symmetry.space_group_name_H-M   'P 1'
#
loop_
_entity.id
_entity.type
_entity.pdbx_description
1 polymer ?
#
loop_
_entity_poly.entity_id
_entity_poly.type
_entity_poly.pdbx_seq_one_letter_code
_entity_poly.pdbx_strand_id
1 'polypeptide(L)'
;MSFTSTSILPDDASYNKLINLIDLLGYTKQRNEFKTEGLLASYFWYQHKNYRSYVGVELYIYRENGVISVDTRTRAGEVIGILNIKIKLLNI
;
A
#
# COMPACT_ATOMS: atom_id res chain seq x y z
N MET A 1 -13.81 -2.11 -9.43
CA MET A 1 -13.33 -3.30 -8.66
C MET A 1 -12.07 -2.91 -7.91
N SER A 2 -11.86 -3.43 -6.70
CA SER A 2 -10.60 -3.24 -5.95
C SER A 2 -9.90 -4.57 -5.74
N PHE A 3 -8.60 -4.63 -6.00
CA PHE A 3 -7.77 -5.80 -5.73
C PHE A 3 -7.08 -5.61 -4.38
N THR A 4 -7.24 -6.57 -3.48
CA THR A 4 -6.60 -6.57 -2.16
C THR A 4 -5.63 -7.73 -2.07
N SER A 5 -4.43 -7.46 -1.55
CA SER A 5 -3.41 -8.48 -1.31
C SER A 5 -2.73 -8.19 0.01
N THR A 6 -2.49 -9.23 0.80
CA THR A 6 -1.77 -9.14 2.09
C THR A 6 -0.39 -9.75 1.91
N SER A 7 0.63 -9.01 2.31
CA SER A 7 2.02 -9.48 2.36
C SER A 7 2.45 -9.55 3.81
N ILE A 8 2.86 -10.73 4.27
CA ILE A 8 3.44 -10.93 5.60
C ILE A 8 4.95 -10.81 5.45
N LEU A 9 5.56 -9.91 6.21
CA LEU A 9 7.00 -9.74 6.22
C LEU A 9 7.66 -10.74 7.17
N PRO A 10 8.91 -11.15 6.90
CA PRO A 10 9.69 -11.98 7.81
C PRO A 10 9.80 -11.38 9.22
N ASP A 11 10.00 -12.22 10.23
CA ASP A 11 10.01 -11.81 11.65
C ASP A 11 11.11 -10.78 11.99
N ASP A 12 12.19 -10.74 11.22
CA ASP A 12 13.30 -9.80 11.36
C ASP A 12 13.12 -8.50 10.56
N ALA A 13 11.99 -8.35 9.86
CA ALA A 13 11.72 -7.19 9.05
C ALA A 13 11.68 -5.90 9.89
N SER A 14 12.58 -4.98 9.56
CA SER A 14 12.64 -3.69 10.24
C SER A 14 11.54 -2.77 9.72
N TYR A 15 10.64 -2.37 10.63
CA TYR A 15 9.61 -1.36 10.34
C TYR A 15 10.20 -0.06 9.77
N ASN A 16 11.33 0.41 10.28
CA ASN A 16 11.96 1.63 9.77
C ASN A 16 12.45 1.48 8.33
N LYS A 17 12.98 0.32 7.96
CA LYS A 17 13.36 0.04 6.57
C LYS A 17 12.15 0.02 5.64
N LEU A 18 11.03 -0.56 6.10
CA LEU A 18 9.78 -0.55 5.37
C LEU A 18 9.27 0.88 5.14
N ILE A 19 9.27 1.72 6.16
CA ILE A 19 8.84 3.13 6.02
C ILE A 19 9.73 3.89 5.04
N ASN A 20 11.05 3.76 5.16
CA ASN A 20 11.97 4.41 4.23
C ASN A 20 11.75 3.98 2.77
N LEU A 21 11.46 2.70 2.54
CA LEU A 21 11.14 2.19 1.21
C LEU A 21 9.82 2.79 0.68
N ILE A 22 8.78 2.83 1.51
CA ILE A 22 7.47 3.40 1.15
C ILE A 22 7.59 4.89 0.80
N ASP A 23 8.35 5.65 1.58
CA ASP A 23 8.62 7.07 1.33
C ASP A 23 9.42 7.26 0.03
N LEU A 24 10.42 6.41 -0.24
CA LEU A 24 11.20 6.44 -1.48
C LEU A 24 10.33 6.15 -2.72
N LEU A 25 9.31 5.31 -2.58
CA LEU A 25 8.34 5.01 -3.63
C LEU A 25 7.34 6.16 -3.86
N GLY A 26 7.41 7.23 -3.08
CA GLY A 26 6.57 8.42 -3.23
C GLY A 26 5.16 8.26 -2.67
N TYR A 27 4.94 7.27 -1.81
CA TYR A 27 3.68 7.17 -1.08
C TYR A 27 3.57 8.31 -0.07
N THR A 28 2.37 8.82 0.10
CA THR A 28 2.07 9.83 1.12
C THR A 28 1.42 9.18 2.32
N LYS A 29 1.97 9.44 3.52
CA LYS A 29 1.38 8.95 4.77
C LYS A 29 -0.01 9.56 4.96
N GLN A 30 -1.01 8.72 5.19
CA GLN A 30 -2.36 9.18 5.48
C GLN A 30 -2.52 9.44 6.98
N ARG A 31 -3.35 10.43 7.31
CA ARG A 31 -3.77 10.66 8.69
C ARG A 31 -4.83 9.61 9.03
N ASN A 32 -4.48 8.68 9.92
CA ASN A 32 -5.46 7.75 10.48
C ASN A 32 -6.32 8.48 11.52
N GLU A 33 -7.53 8.86 11.12
CA GLU A 33 -8.50 9.47 12.02
C GLU A 33 -9.12 8.44 12.98
N PHE A 34 -9.11 7.16 12.58
CA PHE A 34 -9.56 6.04 13.38
C PHE A 34 -8.38 5.15 13.77
N LYS A 35 -8.27 4.85 15.07
CA LYS A 35 -7.29 3.90 15.60
C LYS A 35 -7.86 2.48 15.45
N THR A 36 -7.44 1.79 14.40
CA THR A 36 -7.63 0.34 14.29
C THR A 36 -6.55 -0.37 15.10
N GLU A 37 -6.93 -1.39 15.87
CA GLU A 37 -5.98 -2.18 16.65
C GLU A 37 -4.91 -2.81 15.73
N GLY A 38 -3.66 -2.85 16.17
CA GLY A 38 -2.53 -3.36 15.38
C GLY A 38 -2.09 -2.48 14.20
N LEU A 39 -2.87 -1.48 13.76
CA LEU A 39 -2.50 -0.60 12.65
C LEU A 39 -1.40 0.38 13.06
N LEU A 40 -0.24 0.30 12.40
CA LEU A 40 0.89 1.19 12.65
C LEU A 40 0.83 2.46 11.80
N ALA A 41 0.51 2.31 10.51
CA ALA A 41 0.46 3.41 9.57
C ALA A 41 -0.34 3.02 8.32
N SER A 42 -0.87 4.02 7.64
CA SER A 42 -1.47 3.89 6.32
C SER A 42 -0.84 4.89 5.35
N TYR A 43 -0.79 4.49 4.10
CA TYR A 43 -0.15 5.25 3.03
C TYR A 43 -0.99 5.19 1.78
N PHE A 44 -0.87 6.24 0.96
CA PHE A 44 -1.56 6.30 -0.31
C PHE A 44 -0.66 6.87 -1.38
N TRP A 45 -0.70 6.21 -2.52
CA TRP A 45 -0.09 6.67 -3.74
C TRP A 45 -1.16 6.76 -4.82
N TYR A 46 -1.09 7.79 -5.66
CA TYR A 46 -1.98 7.96 -6.79
C TYR A 46 -1.26 8.58 -7.96
N GLN A 47 -1.71 8.25 -9.17
CA GLN A 47 -1.19 8.86 -10.39
C GLN A 47 -2.14 9.95 -10.91
N HIS A 48 -1.68 11.20 -10.96
CA HIS A 48 -2.42 12.34 -11.53
C HIS A 48 -2.26 12.45 -13.06
N LYS A 49 -2.17 11.32 -13.78
CA LYS A 49 -2.19 11.34 -15.25
C LYS A 49 -3.63 11.14 -15.73
N ASN A 50 -4.27 12.26 -16.02
CA ASN A 50 -5.63 12.42 -16.58
C ASN A 50 -6.77 12.42 -15.54
N TYR A 51 -7.40 13.58 -15.45
CA TYR A 51 -8.57 13.98 -14.64
C TYR A 51 -9.79 13.03 -14.66
N ARG A 52 -9.79 11.97 -15.49
CA ARG A 52 -10.92 11.05 -15.69
C ARG A 52 -10.72 9.65 -15.09
N SER A 53 -9.54 9.32 -14.56
CA SER A 53 -9.29 8.01 -13.92
C SER A 53 -8.39 8.17 -12.72
N TYR A 54 -8.92 7.95 -11.52
CA TYR A 54 -8.09 7.86 -10.32
C TYR A 54 -7.70 6.39 -10.12
N VAL A 55 -6.46 6.04 -10.48
CA VAL A 55 -5.84 4.79 -10.03
C VAL A 55 -4.97 5.12 -8.83
N GLY A 56 -5.28 4.47 -7.71
CA GLY A 56 -4.57 4.65 -6.46
C GLY A 56 -4.24 3.32 -5.80
N VAL A 57 -3.15 3.32 -5.04
CA VAL A 57 -2.72 2.19 -4.22
C VAL A 57 -2.68 2.65 -2.77
N GLU A 58 -3.49 2.01 -1.94
CA GLU A 58 -3.50 2.18 -0.49
C GLU A 58 -2.64 1.07 0.12
N LEU A 59 -1.81 1.42 1.09
CA LEU A 59 -1.08 0.48 1.94
C LEU A 59 -1.54 0.66 3.38
N TYR A 60 -1.78 -0.45 4.06
CA TYR A 60 -2.06 -0.50 5.49
C TYR A 60 -1.02 -1.41 6.14
N ILE A 61 -0.28 -0.87 7.09
CA ILE A 61 0.79 -1.59 7.78
C ILE A 61 0.29 -1.97 9.16
N TYR A 62 0.21 -3.27 9.43
CA TYR A 62 -0.17 -3.80 10.72
C TYR A 62 1.02 -4.45 11.42
N ARG A 63 0.94 -4.51 12.75
CA ARG A 63 1.81 -5.35 13.57
C ARG A 63 0.98 -6.11 14.57
N GLU A 64 1.01 -7.43 14.45
CA GLU A 64 0.33 -8.36 15.33
C GLU A 64 1.33 -9.41 15.79
N ASN A 65 1.40 -9.65 17.11
CA ASN A 65 2.33 -10.62 17.72
C ASN A 65 3.81 -10.45 17.29
N GLY A 66 4.23 -9.21 17.00
CA GLY A 66 5.60 -8.88 16.56
C GLY A 66 5.84 -9.00 15.06
N VAL A 67 4.93 -9.65 14.33
CA VAL A 67 5.00 -9.82 12.87
C VAL A 67 4.41 -8.59 12.18
N ILE A 68 5.08 -8.09 11.15
CA ILE A 68 4.59 -6.96 10.33
C ILE A 68 3.88 -7.52 9.10
N SER A 69 2.66 -7.04 8.84
CA SER A 69 1.95 -7.30 7.60
C SER A 69 1.63 -6.00 6.87
N VAL A 70 1.56 -6.09 5.55
CA VAL A 70 1.22 -4.97 4.67
C VAL A 70 0.07 -5.40 3.78
N ASP A 71 -1.09 -4.79 4.02
CA ASP A 71 -2.24 -4.91 3.14
C ASP A 71 -2.15 -3.86 2.05
N THR A 72 -2.17 -4.33 0.81
CA THR A 72 -2.20 -3.49 -0.38
C THR A 72 -3.60 -3.53 -0.97
N ARG A 73 -4.22 -2.36 -1.12
CA ARG A 73 -5.50 -2.21 -1.79
C ARG A 73 -5.33 -1.32 -3.02
N THR A 74 -5.48 -1.91 -4.20
CA THR A 74 -5.50 -1.16 -5.45
C THR A 74 -6.93 -0.75 -5.76
N ARG A 75 -7.14 0.56 -5.93
CA ARG A 75 -8.39 1.12 -6.42
C ARG A 75 -8.20 1.54 -7.87
N ALA A 76 -8.85 0.84 -8.78
CA ALA A 76 -9.06 1.33 -10.13
C ALA A 76 -10.39 2.11 -10.16
N GLY A 77 -10.33 3.42 -10.32
CA GLY A 77 -11.45 4.20 -10.81
C GLY A 77 -11.73 3.86 -12.27
N GLU A 78 -12.99 3.66 -12.62
CA GLU A 78 -13.44 3.29 -13.97
C GLU A 78 -12.87 4.22 -15.05
N VAL A 79 -12.22 3.66 -16.08
CA VAL A 79 -12.27 4.15 -17.47
C VAL A 79 -12.22 2.94 -18.42
N ILE A 80 -13.05 3.00 -19.47
CA ILE A 80 -13.09 2.10 -20.62
C ILE A 80 -11.67 1.94 -21.19
N GLY A 81 -11.10 0.74 -21.08
CA GLY A 81 -9.88 0.37 -21.80
C GLY A 81 -8.69 0.03 -20.91
N ILE A 82 -8.59 -1.26 -20.57
CA ILE A 82 -7.38 -2.06 -20.36
C ILE A 82 -6.18 -1.35 -19.70
N LEU A 83 -5.90 -1.65 -18.43
CA LEU A 83 -4.54 -1.50 -17.90
C LEU A 83 -4.12 -2.70 -17.06
N ASN A 84 -3.24 -3.52 -17.62
CA ASN A 84 -2.47 -4.55 -16.93
C ASN A 84 -1.41 -3.87 -16.05
N ILE A 85 -1.57 -3.90 -14.72
CA ILE A 85 -0.52 -3.48 -13.77
C ILE A 85 0.14 -4.75 -13.21
N LYS A 86 1.31 -5.11 -13.76
CA LYS A 86 2.20 -6.14 -13.19
C LYS A 86 2.88 -5.56 -11.94
N ILE A 87 2.44 -5.99 -10.76
CA ILE A 87 3.17 -5.75 -9.50
C ILE A 87 4.35 -6.73 -9.47
N LYS A 88 5.56 -6.22 -9.68
CA LYS A 88 6.81 -6.97 -9.53
C LYS A 88 7.32 -6.69 -8.12
N LEU A 89 6.85 -7.45 -7.13
CA LEU A 89 7.48 -7.47 -5.81
C LEU A 89 8.75 -8.31 -5.90
N LEU A 90 9.83 -7.71 -5.42
CA LEU A 90 11.22 -8.16 -5.51
C LEU A 90 11.46 -9.41 -4.66
N ASN A 91 12.06 -10.43 -5.26
CA ASN A 91 12.97 -11.35 -4.58
C ASN A 91 14.29 -10.60 -4.38
N ILE A 92 14.55 -10.11 -3.16
CA ILE A 92 15.88 -9.84 -2.62
C ILE A 92 15.88 -10.34 -1.19
#